data_AF-A0A8T2UFM2-F1
#
_entry.id   AF-A0A8T2UFM2-F1
#
_cell.length_a   1.000
_cell.length_b   1.000
_cell.length_c   1.000
_cell.angle_alpha   90.00
_cell.angle_beta   90.00
_cell.angle_gamma   90.00
#
_symmetry.space_group_name_H-M   'P 1'
#
loop_
_entity.id
_entity.type
_entity.pdbx_description
1 polymer ?
#
loop_
_entity_poly.entity_id
_entity_poly.type
_entity_poly.pdbx_seq_one_letter_code
_entity_poly.pdbx_strand_id
1 'polypeptide(L)'
;MPVETDCHTPLLPKQDESVPNALLVDNHTTVNGKVDIVLDIAPEDDSENEIEDSNGTQVEDSSSFDEDAEIDEDKREINASVGSVTPIQTDELRGLYSFLGVQPPLGPPPTIDPFRNHTEVMDSVYEWIKAIVCFPLVIVRLLLIIIITGGGILIAKLLLLGWDEKVVPMPKWRRKIVYITRILARLVLFCCGYHWIRRVGKPVKREVAPVVVSNHISFIDPIFFFFELFPSFVSSAAHSELPGIGMIIKPMQVINVERSSAESKKYALKEIKNRAMSNEFPHVMVFPEGTTTNGKALIFFQLGAFMPGLPVQPVVLRYPYVHFDNSWGRTSILKLVWRMLSQLHNFMEVEYLPVIYPTSREKDHPALFAKKVKRVMAKALNVPSTSHSYSDLILSTKLKEPKNDDFASYMVEMAKMEKLFHITTRESAVLLEKFQALDTNCRCASIISNYLRMVLSSLRQLVSLLL
;
A
#
# COMPACT_ATOMS: atom_id res chain seq x y z
N MET A 1 -71.41 11.97 -3.26
CA MET A 1 -71.29 13.05 -2.26
C MET A 1 -69.83 13.43 -2.17
N PRO A 2 -69.45 14.58 -2.73
CA PRO A 2 -68.13 15.19 -2.58
C PRO A 2 -68.15 16.15 -1.38
N VAL A 3 -67.00 16.37 -0.72
CA VAL A 3 -66.70 17.60 0.03
C VAL A 3 -65.20 17.86 -0.10
N GLU A 4 -64.87 18.92 -0.84
CA GLU A 4 -63.59 19.65 -0.83
C GLU A 4 -63.39 20.33 0.53
N THR A 5 -62.13 20.59 0.94
CA THR A 5 -61.61 21.98 1.10
C THR A 5 -60.22 22.02 1.75
N ASP A 6 -59.34 22.74 1.05
CA ASP A 6 -58.38 23.75 1.50
C ASP A 6 -57.13 23.47 2.37
N CYS A 7 -56.00 23.79 1.72
CA CYS A 7 -54.97 24.76 2.10
C CYS A 7 -54.43 24.77 3.55
N HIS A 8 -53.12 24.60 3.70
CA HIS A 8 -52.23 25.62 4.29
C HIS A 8 -50.75 25.22 4.24
N THR A 9 -49.95 26.04 3.57
CA THR A 9 -48.49 26.15 3.71
C THR A 9 -48.13 26.83 5.03
N PRO A 10 -46.99 26.49 5.66
CA PRO A 10 -46.25 27.50 6.42
C PRO A 10 -44.73 27.51 6.14
N LEU A 11 -44.32 28.60 5.49
CA LEU A 11 -43.26 29.56 5.86
C LEU A 11 -42.07 29.12 6.75
N LEU A 12 -40.87 29.38 6.22
CA LEU A 12 -39.58 29.59 6.89
C LEU A 12 -39.66 30.58 8.07
N PRO A 13 -38.82 30.41 9.12
CA PRO A 13 -38.43 31.50 9.99
C PRO A 13 -37.04 32.06 9.64
N LYS A 14 -36.92 33.35 9.96
CA LYS A 14 -35.89 34.33 9.60
C LYS A 14 -34.59 34.16 10.39
N GLN A 15 -33.54 34.72 9.81
CA GLN A 15 -32.32 35.18 10.48
C GLN A 15 -32.65 36.16 11.60
N ASP A 16 -31.92 36.08 12.71
CA ASP A 16 -31.66 37.23 13.57
C ASP A 16 -30.19 37.22 14.02
N GLU A 17 -29.62 38.40 13.92
CA GLU A 17 -28.24 38.76 14.20
C GLU A 17 -27.95 38.77 15.72
N SER A 18 -26.73 38.44 16.12
CA SER A 18 -26.04 39.16 17.21
C SER A 18 -24.56 38.77 17.28
N VAL A 19 -23.75 39.69 16.77
CA VAL A 19 -22.32 39.83 17.04
C VAL A 19 -22.15 40.46 18.44
N PRO A 20 -21.00 40.25 19.11
CA PRO A 20 -20.27 41.43 19.55
C PRO A 20 -18.81 41.44 19.11
N ASN A 21 -18.44 42.61 18.58
CA ASN A 21 -17.09 43.10 18.33
C ASN A 21 -16.27 43.16 19.62
N ALA A 22 -14.96 42.98 19.51
CA ALA A 22 -13.96 44.05 19.65
C ALA A 22 -12.60 43.49 20.08
N LEU A 23 -11.56 43.70 19.28
CA LEU A 23 -10.50 44.66 19.59
C LEU A 23 -9.39 44.61 18.51
N LEU A 24 -9.35 45.68 17.74
CA LEU A 24 -8.22 46.15 16.93
C LEU A 24 -7.08 46.57 17.87
N VAL A 25 -5.84 46.23 17.51
CA VAL A 25 -4.67 47.10 17.68
C VAL A 25 -3.73 46.88 16.49
N ASP A 26 -3.65 47.91 15.65
CA ASP A 26 -2.57 48.11 14.68
C ASP A 26 -1.23 48.33 15.40
N ASN A 27 -0.12 47.88 14.78
CA ASN A 27 1.04 48.75 14.65
C ASN A 27 2.04 48.22 13.62
N HIS A 28 2.26 49.04 12.60
CA HIS A 28 3.46 49.07 11.80
C HIS A 28 4.70 49.29 12.69
N THR A 29 5.74 48.49 12.51
CA THR A 29 7.12 48.97 12.72
C THR A 29 8.06 48.25 11.77
N THR A 30 8.46 48.96 10.73
CA THR A 30 9.68 48.74 9.95
C THR A 30 10.90 48.79 10.87
N VAL A 31 11.71 47.73 10.88
CA VAL A 31 13.12 47.82 11.27
C VAL A 31 13.95 46.98 10.30
N ASN A 32 14.80 47.68 9.56
CA ASN A 32 15.92 47.15 8.81
C ASN A 32 16.82 46.30 9.72
N GLY A 33 17.09 45.06 9.32
CA GLY A 33 18.02 44.17 10.01
C GLY A 33 18.73 43.30 8.99
N LYS A 34 19.78 43.86 8.39
CA LYS A 34 20.79 43.19 7.58
C LYS A 34 21.43 42.08 8.43
N VAL A 35 21.25 40.82 8.04
CA VAL A 35 21.99 39.69 8.65
C VAL A 35 23.04 39.27 7.64
N ASP A 36 24.25 39.77 7.87
CA ASP A 36 25.47 39.34 7.18
C ASP A 36 25.78 37.90 7.62
N ILE A 37 25.73 36.95 6.68
CA ILE A 37 26.22 35.59 6.89
C ILE A 37 27.72 35.62 6.56
N VAL A 38 28.53 35.70 7.62
CA VAL A 38 29.97 35.54 7.56
C VAL A 38 30.29 34.05 7.35
N LEU A 39 30.85 33.76 6.18
CA LEU A 39 31.57 32.52 5.85
C LEU A 39 32.93 32.58 6.54
N ASP A 40 33.11 31.85 7.63
CA ASP A 40 34.43 31.58 8.18
C ASP A 40 35.04 30.38 7.45
N ILE A 41 35.95 30.70 6.53
CA ILE A 41 36.99 29.82 6.00
C ILE A 41 38.27 30.17 6.75
N ALA A 42 38.97 29.17 7.27
CA ALA A 42 40.34 29.29 7.76
C ALA A 42 41.18 28.09 7.24
N PRO A 43 42.51 28.25 7.10
CA PRO A 43 43.25 27.78 5.92
C PRO A 43 44.15 26.55 6.16
N GLU A 44 44.56 25.99 5.01
CA GLU A 44 45.82 25.32 4.61
C GLU A 44 46.68 24.59 5.65
N ASP A 45 47.05 23.34 5.31
CA ASP A 45 48.46 22.93 5.39
C ASP A 45 48.78 21.87 4.32
N ASP A 46 49.87 22.12 3.60
CA ASP A 46 50.43 21.37 2.49
C ASP A 46 51.13 20.08 2.94
N SER A 47 51.09 19.03 2.11
CA SER A 47 52.31 18.25 1.82
C SER A 47 52.11 17.38 0.59
N GLU A 48 53.09 17.52 -0.28
CA GLU A 48 53.28 16.95 -1.61
C GLU A 48 53.40 15.42 -1.58
N ASN A 49 52.91 14.77 -2.65
CA ASN A 49 53.76 13.88 -3.44
C ASN A 49 53.10 13.58 -4.79
N GLU A 50 53.78 14.04 -5.83
CA GLU A 50 53.61 13.71 -7.24
C GLU A 50 53.82 12.21 -7.50
N ILE A 51 53.01 11.60 -8.37
CA ILE A 51 53.48 10.72 -9.45
C ILE A 51 52.54 10.93 -10.65
N GLU A 52 53.12 11.43 -11.74
CA GLU A 52 52.55 11.48 -13.09
C GLU A 52 52.26 10.07 -13.62
N ASP A 53 51.15 9.89 -14.34
CA ASP A 53 51.29 9.35 -15.69
C ASP A 53 50.07 9.67 -16.56
N SER A 54 50.41 10.21 -17.72
CA SER A 54 49.57 10.71 -18.79
C SER A 54 48.82 9.61 -19.54
N ASN A 55 47.57 9.86 -19.91
CA ASN A 55 47.12 9.68 -21.29
C ASN A 55 45.82 10.45 -21.54
N GLY A 56 45.95 11.52 -22.32
CA GLY A 56 44.83 12.28 -22.83
C GLY A 56 44.21 11.60 -24.05
N THR A 57 42.88 11.62 -24.11
CA THR A 57 42.15 11.70 -25.38
C THR A 57 40.89 12.52 -25.10
N GLN A 58 40.88 13.75 -25.61
CA GLN A 58 39.68 14.58 -25.70
C GLN A 58 38.76 13.99 -26.75
N VAL A 59 37.49 13.76 -26.42
CA VAL A 59 36.40 13.84 -27.40
C VAL A 59 35.17 14.48 -26.72
N GLU A 60 34.79 15.58 -27.36
CA GLU A 60 33.61 16.43 -27.34
C GLU A 60 32.33 15.97 -26.62
N ASP A 61 31.75 16.96 -25.95
CA ASP A 61 30.42 17.01 -25.37
C ASP A 61 29.40 17.35 -26.49
N SER A 62 28.51 16.42 -26.84
CA SER A 62 27.33 16.73 -27.67
C SER A 62 26.18 15.74 -27.45
N SER A 63 25.13 16.26 -26.79
CA SER A 63 23.70 16.11 -27.10
C SER A 63 23.06 14.76 -27.48
N SER A 64 21.90 14.55 -26.84
CA SER A 64 20.64 13.94 -27.34
C SER A 64 20.49 12.42 -27.42
N PHE A 65 19.57 11.95 -26.57
CA PHE A 65 18.59 10.86 -26.75
C PHE A 65 19.06 9.41 -26.95
N ASP A 66 18.39 8.50 -26.22
CA ASP A 66 17.75 7.31 -26.80
C ASP A 66 16.70 6.75 -25.80
N GLU A 67 15.51 7.40 -25.76
CA GLU A 67 14.30 6.80 -25.18
C GLU A 67 13.76 5.62 -26.03
N ASP A 68 14.21 5.49 -27.28
CA ASP A 68 13.76 4.46 -28.21
C ASP A 68 14.39 3.08 -27.94
N ALA A 69 15.52 3.03 -27.23
CA ALA A 69 16.17 1.77 -26.85
C ALA A 69 15.41 1.03 -25.72
N GLU A 70 14.73 1.77 -24.83
CA GLU A 70 13.95 1.20 -23.70
C GLU A 70 12.62 0.58 -24.19
N ILE A 71 12.09 1.04 -25.33
CA ILE A 71 10.92 0.45 -26.00
C ILE A 71 11.27 -0.89 -26.67
N ASP A 72 12.53 -1.07 -27.09
CA ASP A 72 12.96 -2.24 -27.85
C ASP A 72 13.33 -3.43 -26.94
N GLU A 73 13.79 -3.18 -25.71
CA GLU A 73 13.98 -4.23 -24.69
C GLU A 73 12.65 -4.82 -24.20
N ASP A 74 11.64 -3.98 -23.91
CA ASP A 74 10.29 -4.43 -23.54
C ASP A 74 9.62 -5.24 -24.69
N LYS A 75 9.93 -4.93 -25.95
CA LYS A 75 9.44 -5.70 -27.12
C LYS A 75 10.15 -7.05 -27.28
N ARG A 76 11.44 -7.15 -26.94
CA ARG A 76 12.21 -8.41 -27.05
C ARG A 76 11.83 -9.42 -25.96
N GLU A 77 11.51 -8.97 -24.75
CA GLU A 77 11.01 -9.85 -23.68
C GLU A 77 9.63 -10.45 -23.99
N ILE A 78 8.76 -9.73 -24.71
CA ILE A 78 7.43 -10.22 -25.10
C ILE A 78 7.53 -11.39 -26.10
N ASN A 79 8.46 -11.35 -27.05
CA ASN A 79 8.59 -12.36 -28.10
C ASN A 79 9.23 -13.69 -27.63
N ALA A 80 9.93 -13.69 -26.49
CA ALA A 80 10.62 -14.88 -25.99
C ALA A 80 9.72 -15.84 -25.17
N SER A 81 8.48 -15.46 -24.84
CA SER A 81 7.61 -16.22 -23.92
C SER A 81 6.45 -17.01 -24.58
N VAL A 82 6.33 -16.98 -25.91
CA VAL A 82 5.19 -17.58 -26.63
C VAL A 82 5.43 -19.06 -26.94
N GLY A 83 5.18 -19.93 -25.95
CA GLY A 83 4.90 -21.35 -26.16
C GLY A 83 3.41 -21.57 -26.47
N SER A 84 3.14 -22.36 -27.51
CA SER A 84 1.83 -22.59 -28.14
C SER A 84 0.68 -22.95 -27.18
N VAL A 85 -0.42 -22.20 -27.22
CA VAL A 85 -1.74 -22.59 -26.69
C VAL A 85 -2.73 -22.69 -27.85
N THR A 86 -3.48 -23.79 -27.90
CA THR A 86 -4.38 -24.20 -28.99
C THR A 86 -5.57 -23.25 -29.24
N PRO A 87 -5.99 -23.02 -30.50
CA PRO A 87 -7.04 -22.07 -30.86
C PRO A 87 -8.40 -22.78 -31.05
N ILE A 88 -9.28 -22.78 -30.05
CA ILE A 88 -10.66 -23.26 -30.23
C ILE A 88 -11.71 -22.21 -29.81
N GLN A 89 -11.30 -21.10 -29.18
CA GLN A 89 -12.23 -20.06 -28.67
C GLN A 89 -12.21 -18.75 -29.46
N THR A 90 -11.51 -18.71 -30.60
CA THR A 90 -11.20 -17.47 -31.34
C THR A 90 -12.25 -17.06 -32.37
N ASP A 91 -13.03 -17.99 -32.93
CA ASP A 91 -13.87 -17.69 -34.10
C ASP A 91 -15.23 -17.06 -33.76
N GLU A 92 -15.85 -17.39 -32.61
CA GLU A 92 -17.09 -16.72 -32.16
C GLU A 92 -16.83 -15.27 -31.69
N LEU A 93 -15.70 -15.00 -31.03
CA LEU A 93 -15.31 -13.63 -30.69
C LEU A 93 -14.98 -12.81 -31.94
N ARG A 94 -14.46 -13.44 -33.01
CA ARG A 94 -14.06 -12.78 -34.27
C ARG A 94 -15.22 -12.05 -34.95
N GLY A 95 -16.43 -12.60 -34.89
CA GLY A 95 -17.62 -11.98 -35.49
C GLY A 95 -18.09 -10.74 -34.73
N LEU A 96 -17.98 -10.74 -33.40
CA LEU A 96 -18.55 -9.71 -32.52
C LEU A 96 -17.81 -8.35 -32.59
N TYR A 97 -16.54 -8.36 -33.02
CA TYR A 97 -15.66 -7.17 -33.03
C TYR A 97 -15.24 -6.72 -34.43
N SER A 98 -15.80 -7.31 -35.49
CA SER A 98 -15.51 -6.98 -36.88
C SER A 98 -15.78 -5.51 -37.24
N PHE A 99 -16.68 -4.84 -36.51
CA PHE A 99 -17.07 -3.45 -36.73
C PHE A 99 -16.02 -2.40 -36.33
N LEU A 100 -14.99 -2.77 -35.55
CA LEU A 100 -14.01 -1.83 -35.00
C LEU A 100 -12.76 -1.64 -35.86
N GLY A 101 -12.58 -2.43 -36.93
CA GLY A 101 -11.54 -2.23 -37.96
C GLY A 101 -10.08 -2.36 -37.49
N VAL A 102 -9.80 -2.41 -36.19
CA VAL A 102 -8.45 -2.48 -35.61
C VAL A 102 -8.47 -3.44 -34.41
N GLN A 103 -7.61 -4.45 -34.44
CA GLN A 103 -7.33 -5.27 -33.25
C GLN A 103 -6.27 -4.56 -32.40
N PRO A 104 -6.57 -4.14 -31.16
CA PRO A 104 -5.51 -3.71 -30.25
C PRO A 104 -4.61 -4.91 -29.95
N PRO A 105 -3.28 -4.72 -29.80
CA PRO A 105 -2.40 -5.79 -29.37
C PRO A 105 -2.81 -6.20 -27.94
N LEU A 106 -3.62 -7.26 -27.85
CA LEU A 106 -3.99 -7.87 -26.59
C LEU A 106 -2.76 -8.63 -26.08
N GLY A 107 -2.03 -8.02 -25.14
CA GLY A 107 -1.11 -8.78 -24.31
C GLY A 107 -1.87 -9.90 -23.58
N PRO A 108 -1.20 -11.02 -23.23
CA PRO A 108 -1.86 -12.11 -22.50
C PRO A 108 -2.52 -11.59 -21.21
N PRO A 109 -3.60 -12.22 -20.73
CA PRO A 109 -4.16 -11.90 -19.42
C PRO A 109 -3.06 -11.97 -18.35
N PRO A 110 -3.08 -11.10 -17.32
CA PRO A 110 -2.13 -11.24 -16.23
C PRO A 110 -2.28 -12.65 -15.65
N THR A 111 -1.20 -13.42 -15.71
CA THR A 111 -1.18 -14.83 -15.34
C THR A 111 -1.26 -15.04 -13.83
N ILE A 112 -1.21 -13.96 -13.04
CA ILE A 112 -1.08 -13.98 -11.58
C ILE A 112 -2.14 -13.07 -10.95
N ASP A 113 -2.95 -13.65 -10.06
CA ASP A 113 -3.81 -12.90 -9.12
C ASP A 113 -3.02 -12.67 -7.81
N PRO A 114 -2.58 -11.43 -7.51
CA PRO A 114 -1.83 -11.13 -6.29
C PRO A 114 -2.70 -11.07 -5.03
N PHE A 115 -4.03 -11.19 -5.12
CA PHE A 115 -4.96 -11.04 -3.99
C PHE A 115 -5.68 -12.34 -3.60
N ARG A 116 -5.50 -13.42 -4.38
CA ARG A 116 -6.10 -14.73 -4.08
C ARG A 116 -5.39 -15.42 -2.92
N ASN A 117 -6.16 -15.82 -1.91
CA ASN A 117 -5.73 -16.80 -0.93
C ASN A 117 -6.01 -18.21 -1.49
N HIS A 118 -5.03 -19.11 -1.43
CA HIS A 118 -5.10 -20.41 -2.11
C HIS A 118 -5.76 -21.51 -1.27
N THR A 119 -6.15 -21.21 -0.04
CA THR A 119 -6.64 -22.23 0.90
C THR A 119 -7.95 -21.79 1.58
N GLU A 120 -8.73 -20.90 0.96
CA GLU A 120 -9.94 -20.36 1.61
C GLU A 120 -10.97 -21.44 2.01
N VAL A 121 -11.04 -22.53 1.26
CA VAL A 121 -11.98 -23.62 1.48
C VAL A 121 -11.27 -24.81 2.14
N MET A 122 -11.95 -25.42 3.12
CA MET A 122 -11.49 -26.63 3.81
C MET A 122 -11.97 -27.88 3.06
N ASP A 123 -11.35 -28.17 1.92
CA ASP A 123 -11.77 -29.29 1.07
C ASP A 123 -11.18 -30.64 1.49
N SER A 124 -10.10 -30.62 2.27
CA SER A 124 -9.42 -31.84 2.70
C SER A 124 -9.96 -32.39 4.02
N VAL A 125 -10.14 -33.71 4.09
CA VAL A 125 -10.47 -34.44 5.32
C VAL A 125 -9.45 -34.14 6.43
N TYR A 126 -8.18 -33.98 6.06
CA TYR A 126 -7.12 -33.59 7.01
C TYR A 126 -7.42 -32.26 7.69
N GLU A 127 -7.85 -31.24 6.94
CA GLU A 127 -8.16 -29.92 7.50
C GLU A 127 -9.35 -29.98 8.45
N TRP A 128 -10.36 -30.79 8.14
CA TRP A 128 -11.51 -31.01 9.02
C TRP A 128 -11.13 -31.70 10.32
N ILE A 129 -10.39 -32.81 10.26
CA ILE A 129 -9.92 -33.53 11.45
C ILE A 129 -9.03 -32.60 12.30
N LYS A 130 -8.09 -31.90 11.68
CA LYS A 130 -7.21 -30.94 12.35
C LYS A 130 -8.01 -29.84 13.05
N ALA A 131 -9.03 -29.27 12.40
CA ALA A 131 -9.85 -28.23 13.00
C ALA A 131 -10.60 -28.72 14.25
N ILE A 132 -11.13 -29.95 14.22
CA ILE A 132 -11.79 -30.56 15.39
C ILE A 132 -10.78 -30.80 16.52
N VAL A 133 -9.64 -31.43 16.20
CA VAL A 133 -8.60 -31.75 17.19
C VAL A 133 -7.99 -30.49 17.81
N CYS A 134 -7.75 -29.45 17.01
CA CYS A 134 -7.20 -28.18 17.48
C CYS A 134 -8.25 -27.25 18.09
N PHE A 135 -9.54 -27.59 18.08
CA PHE A 135 -10.59 -26.70 18.58
C PHE A 135 -10.40 -26.25 20.04
N PRO A 136 -10.05 -27.14 21.00
CA PRO A 136 -9.76 -26.71 22.37
C PRO A 136 -8.57 -25.75 22.44
N LEU A 137 -7.53 -25.99 21.63
CA LEU A 137 -6.36 -25.13 21.52
C LEU A 137 -6.73 -23.74 20.98
N VAL A 138 -7.63 -23.67 19.99
CA VAL A 138 -8.14 -22.39 19.46
C VAL A 138 -8.83 -21.59 20.55
N ILE A 139 -9.68 -22.22 21.36
CA ILE A 139 -10.37 -21.55 22.48
C ILE A 139 -9.36 -20.98 23.46
N VAL A 140 -8.40 -21.79 23.91
CA VAL A 140 -7.36 -21.36 24.86
C VAL A 140 -6.56 -20.18 24.29
N ARG A 141 -6.11 -20.27 23.03
CA ARG A 141 -5.37 -19.20 22.37
C ARG A 141 -6.19 -17.93 22.21
N LEU A 142 -7.46 -18.05 21.82
CA LEU A 142 -8.35 -16.91 21.67
C LEU A 142 -8.57 -16.20 23.01
N LEU A 143 -8.82 -16.96 24.10
CA LEU A 143 -8.94 -16.39 25.45
C LEU A 143 -7.66 -15.69 25.88
N LEU A 144 -6.49 -16.29 25.66
CA LEU A 144 -5.20 -15.66 25.95
C LEU A 144 -5.00 -14.37 25.15
N ILE A 145 -5.32 -14.36 23.85
CA ILE A 145 -5.24 -13.16 23.01
C ILE A 145 -6.18 -12.08 23.54
N ILE A 146 -7.40 -12.42 23.94
CA ILE A 146 -8.36 -11.47 24.52
C ILE A 146 -7.81 -10.89 25.83
N ILE A 147 -7.25 -11.71 26.72
CA ILE A 147 -6.67 -11.25 28.00
C ILE A 147 -5.47 -10.33 27.75
N ILE A 148 -4.54 -10.73 26.89
CA ILE A 148 -3.33 -9.96 26.56
C ILE A 148 -3.70 -8.62 25.91
N THR A 149 -4.62 -8.66 24.94
CA THR A 149 -5.08 -7.47 24.22
C THR A 149 -5.88 -6.55 25.14
N GLY A 150 -6.75 -7.11 25.99
CA GLY A 150 -7.50 -6.37 27.01
C GLY A 150 -6.58 -5.66 28.01
N GLY A 151 -5.54 -6.33 28.48
CA GLY A 151 -4.49 -5.72 29.30
C GLY A 151 -3.75 -4.60 28.56
N GLY A 152 -3.42 -4.80 27.28
CA GLY A 152 -2.84 -3.77 26.42
C GLY A 152 -3.73 -2.54 26.25
N ILE A 153 -5.04 -2.74 26.06
CA ILE A 153 -6.04 -1.66 25.98
C ILE A 153 -6.11 -0.90 27.31
N LEU A 154 -6.09 -1.60 28.45
CA LEU A 154 -6.11 -0.95 29.76
C LEU A 154 -4.87 -0.07 29.95
N ILE A 155 -3.68 -0.59 29.64
CA ILE A 155 -2.43 0.18 29.69
C ILE A 155 -2.50 1.39 28.76
N ALA A 156 -2.98 1.20 27.52
CA ALA A 156 -3.13 2.29 26.56
C ALA A 156 -4.08 3.39 27.07
N LYS A 157 -5.23 3.02 27.65
CA LYS A 157 -6.17 3.97 28.26
C LYS A 157 -5.52 4.77 29.39
N LEU A 158 -4.77 4.11 30.28
CA LEU A 158 -4.03 4.77 31.36
C LEU A 158 -2.98 5.74 30.82
N LEU A 159 -2.32 5.41 29.70
CA LEU A 159 -1.32 6.27 29.06
C LEU A 159 -1.90 7.45 28.31
N LEU A 160 -3.10 7.29 27.74
CA LEU A 160 -3.82 8.37 27.06
C LEU A 160 -4.52 9.30 28.06
N LEU A 161 -4.71 8.88 29.32
CA LEU A 161 -5.31 9.72 30.35
C LEU A 161 -4.50 11.01 30.54
N GLY A 162 -5.18 12.15 30.36
CA GLY A 162 -4.56 13.47 30.43
C GLY A 162 -3.56 13.78 29.30
N TRP A 163 -3.56 13.03 28.19
CA TRP A 163 -2.90 13.47 26.96
C TRP A 163 -3.87 14.15 26.01
N ASP A 164 -3.45 15.25 25.42
CA ASP A 164 -3.99 15.69 24.14
C ASP A 164 -3.25 14.96 23.00
N GLU A 165 -4.00 14.20 22.19
CA GLU A 165 -3.52 13.49 21.00
C GLU A 165 -2.86 14.43 19.98
N LYS A 166 -3.15 15.74 20.03
CA LYS A 166 -2.54 16.76 19.18
C LYS A 166 -1.10 17.09 19.54
N VAL A 167 -0.65 16.76 20.76
CA VAL A 167 0.71 17.01 21.23
C VAL A 167 1.62 15.85 20.78
N VAL A 168 2.26 16.06 19.64
CA VAL A 168 3.13 15.09 18.96
C VAL A 168 4.52 15.73 18.77
N PRO A 169 5.63 15.10 19.20
CA PRO A 169 5.77 13.73 19.69
C PRO A 169 5.32 13.54 21.16
N MET A 170 5.03 12.29 21.51
CA MET A 170 4.67 11.91 22.88
C MET A 170 5.86 12.14 23.84
N PRO A 171 5.61 12.57 25.10
CA PRO A 171 6.65 12.65 26.12
C PRO A 171 7.47 11.37 26.28
N LYS A 172 8.79 11.52 26.50
CA LYS A 172 9.76 10.42 26.57
C LYS A 172 9.35 9.30 27.53
N TRP A 173 8.79 9.63 28.70
CA TRP A 173 8.40 8.63 29.70
C TRP A 173 7.24 7.76 29.25
N ARG A 174 6.21 8.34 28.60
CA ARG A 174 5.09 7.57 28.06
C ARG A 174 5.57 6.66 26.94
N ARG A 175 6.44 7.15 26.05
CA ARG A 175 7.06 6.33 25.00
C ARG A 175 7.83 5.14 25.55
N LYS A 176 8.53 5.29 26.67
CA LYS A 176 9.19 4.16 27.35
C LYS A 176 8.17 3.11 27.82
N ILE A 177 7.00 3.52 28.31
CA ILE A 177 5.95 2.57 28.71
C ILE A 177 5.33 1.89 27.48
N VAL A 178 4.97 2.64 26.43
CA VAL A 178 4.45 2.02 25.20
C VAL A 178 5.50 1.11 24.55
N TYR A 179 6.80 1.44 24.66
CA TYR A 179 7.87 0.56 24.20
C TYR A 179 7.82 -0.80 24.89
N ILE A 180 7.52 -0.87 26.19
CA ILE A 180 7.40 -2.12 26.95
C ILE A 180 6.20 -2.95 26.47
N THR A 181 5.11 -2.33 25.99
CA THR A 181 3.93 -3.06 25.51
C THR A 181 4.20 -3.88 24.25
N ARG A 182 5.35 -3.71 23.59
CA ARG A 182 5.84 -4.62 22.53
C ARG A 182 5.86 -6.09 22.97
N ILE A 183 6.10 -6.34 24.27
CA ILE A 183 6.13 -7.70 24.81
C ILE A 183 4.75 -8.34 24.69
N LEU A 184 3.67 -7.57 24.88
CA LEU A 184 2.31 -8.06 24.68
C LEU A 184 2.09 -8.47 23.23
N ALA A 185 2.60 -7.71 22.26
CA ALA A 185 2.54 -8.10 20.85
C ALA A 185 3.33 -9.38 20.56
N ARG A 186 4.48 -9.60 21.22
CA ARG A 186 5.21 -10.87 21.12
C ARG A 186 4.40 -12.05 21.64
N LEU A 187 3.68 -11.86 22.75
CA LEU A 187 2.80 -12.87 23.33
C LEU A 187 1.59 -13.15 22.43
N VAL A 188 1.01 -12.13 21.81
CA VAL A 188 -0.04 -12.30 20.80
C VAL A 188 0.47 -13.11 19.61
N LEU A 189 1.65 -12.77 19.06
CA LEU A 189 2.28 -13.54 17.98
C LEU A 189 2.51 -15.01 18.39
N PHE A 190 2.95 -15.23 19.63
CA PHE A 190 3.12 -16.59 20.16
C PHE A 190 1.79 -17.35 20.21
N CYS A 191 0.71 -16.72 20.69
CA CYS A 191 -0.63 -17.31 20.70
C CYS A 191 -1.17 -17.57 19.28
N CYS A 192 -0.79 -16.73 18.30
CA CYS A 192 -1.07 -16.95 16.88
C CYS A 192 -0.20 -18.05 16.26
N GLY A 193 0.61 -18.78 17.03
CA GLY A 193 1.43 -19.90 16.53
C GLY A 193 2.79 -19.51 15.97
N TYR A 194 3.17 -18.21 15.99
CA TYR A 194 4.50 -17.73 15.60
C TYR A 194 5.48 -17.87 16.76
N HIS A 195 5.78 -19.12 17.09
CA HIS A 195 6.71 -19.47 18.17
C HIS A 195 8.14 -19.07 17.82
N TRP A 196 8.56 -19.32 16.58
CA TRP A 196 9.85 -18.93 16.02
C TRP A 196 9.65 -18.11 14.75
N ILE A 197 10.40 -17.02 14.64
CA ILE A 197 10.41 -16.13 13.48
C ILE A 197 11.84 -16.11 12.96
N ARG A 198 12.04 -16.61 11.74
CA ARG A 198 13.37 -16.65 11.12
C ARG A 198 13.74 -15.24 10.66
N ARG A 199 14.93 -14.78 11.05
CA ARG A 199 15.44 -13.45 10.68
C ARG A 199 16.73 -13.61 9.87
N VAL A 200 16.78 -12.96 8.72
CA VAL A 200 17.98 -12.83 7.89
C VAL A 200 18.34 -11.36 7.85
N GLY A 201 19.58 -11.02 8.22
CA GLY A 201 19.98 -9.63 8.42
C GLY A 201 19.45 -9.04 9.74
N LYS A 202 19.53 -7.72 9.88
CA LYS A 202 19.11 -6.98 11.08
C LYS A 202 18.50 -5.63 10.71
N PRO A 203 17.57 -5.09 11.51
CA PRO A 203 17.10 -3.73 11.32
C PRO A 203 18.23 -2.73 11.59
N VAL A 204 18.34 -1.71 10.75
CA VAL A 204 19.29 -0.61 10.97
C VAL A 204 18.73 0.39 11.97
N LYS A 205 19.64 1.14 12.58
CA LYS A 205 19.26 2.27 13.43
C LYS A 205 18.54 3.33 12.60
N ARG A 206 17.66 4.10 13.25
CA ARG A 206 16.81 5.11 12.59
C ARG A 206 17.63 6.16 11.87
N GLU A 207 18.77 6.53 12.45
CA GLU A 207 19.66 7.56 11.93
C GLU A 207 20.28 7.17 10.59
N VAL A 208 20.35 5.87 10.29
CA VAL A 208 20.85 5.34 9.01
C VAL A 208 19.75 5.28 7.97
N ALA A 209 18.58 4.76 8.34
CA ALA A 209 17.39 4.71 7.48
C ALA A 209 16.13 5.02 8.29
N PRO A 210 15.62 6.26 8.23
CA PRO A 210 14.45 6.66 9.01
C PRO A 210 13.15 6.05 8.50
N VAL A 211 13.13 5.56 7.26
CA VAL A 211 11.97 4.92 6.63
C VAL A 211 12.23 3.43 6.44
N VAL A 212 11.28 2.61 6.86
CA VAL A 212 11.25 1.16 6.61
C VAL A 212 10.07 0.86 5.70
N VAL A 213 10.30 0.06 4.68
CA VAL A 213 9.25 -0.42 3.78
C VAL A 213 9.19 -1.94 3.78
N SER A 214 8.00 -2.50 3.67
CA SER A 214 7.82 -3.95 3.55
C SER A 214 6.70 -4.32 2.62
N ASN A 215 6.79 -5.50 2.00
CA ASN A 215 5.61 -6.11 1.41
C ASN A 215 4.58 -6.41 2.50
N HIS A 216 3.31 -6.46 2.12
CA HIS A 216 2.22 -6.64 3.06
C HIS A 216 1.37 -7.84 2.66
N ILE A 217 1.38 -8.89 3.48
CA ILE A 217 0.72 -10.17 3.20
C ILE A 217 -0.44 -10.40 4.16
N SER A 218 -0.23 -10.14 5.45
CA SER A 218 -1.17 -10.56 6.50
C SER A 218 -1.45 -9.45 7.50
N PHE A 219 -2.56 -9.57 8.23
CA PHE A 219 -2.86 -8.71 9.38
C PHE A 219 -1.85 -8.90 10.53
N ILE A 220 -1.03 -9.95 10.47
CA ILE A 220 0.08 -10.22 11.40
C ILE A 220 1.26 -9.27 11.18
N ASP A 221 1.47 -8.74 9.97
CA ASP A 221 2.65 -7.93 9.65
C ASP A 221 2.79 -6.71 10.57
N PRO A 222 1.75 -5.88 10.78
CA PRO A 222 1.86 -4.74 11.69
C PRO A 222 2.13 -5.16 13.14
N ILE A 223 1.62 -6.32 13.60
CA ILE A 223 1.89 -6.85 14.95
C ILE A 223 3.36 -7.23 15.08
N PHE A 224 3.91 -7.89 14.06
CA PHE A 224 5.33 -8.22 13.98
C PHE A 224 6.20 -6.96 14.02
N PHE A 225 5.96 -5.98 13.14
CA PHE A 225 6.75 -4.76 13.12
C PHE A 225 6.60 -3.93 14.38
N PHE A 226 5.42 -3.95 15.02
CA PHE A 226 5.22 -3.29 16.31
C PHE A 226 6.09 -3.93 17.40
N PHE A 227 6.13 -5.26 17.46
CA PHE A 227 7.01 -5.98 18.37
C PHE A 227 8.49 -5.67 18.09
N GLU A 228 8.91 -5.74 16.83
CA GLU A 228 10.31 -5.71 16.43
C GLU A 228 10.89 -4.29 16.48
N LEU A 229 10.20 -3.32 15.86
CA LEU A 229 10.72 -1.97 15.64
C LEU A 229 10.02 -0.89 16.45
N PHE A 230 8.76 -1.12 16.85
CA PHE A 230 7.89 -0.08 17.41
C PHE A 230 7.87 1.21 16.54
N PRO A 231 7.53 1.11 15.25
CA PRO A 231 7.59 2.25 14.34
C PRO A 231 6.33 3.10 14.38
N SER A 232 6.40 4.30 13.80
CA SER A 232 5.21 5.05 13.40
C SER A 232 4.65 4.49 12.10
N PHE A 233 3.52 3.80 12.18
CA PHE A 233 2.84 3.26 11.00
C PHE A 233 2.10 4.33 10.21
N VAL A 234 1.95 4.08 8.91
CA VAL A 234 0.95 4.74 8.05
C VAL A 234 -0.22 3.78 7.88
N SER A 235 -1.42 4.18 8.28
CA SER A 235 -2.60 3.31 8.31
C SER A 235 -3.87 4.05 7.87
N SER A 236 -4.89 3.29 7.48
CA SER A 236 -6.22 3.85 7.23
C SER A 236 -6.79 4.50 8.49
N ALA A 237 -7.40 5.68 8.33
CA ALA A 237 -8.10 6.38 9.42
C ALA A 237 -9.20 5.50 10.07
N ALA A 238 -9.86 4.65 9.27
CA ALA A 238 -10.86 3.70 9.75
C ALA A 238 -10.33 2.78 10.88
N HIS A 239 -9.05 2.40 10.86
CA HIS A 239 -8.48 1.58 11.95
C HIS A 239 -8.41 2.31 13.29
N SER A 240 -8.27 3.63 13.27
CA SER A 240 -8.23 4.47 14.49
C SER A 240 -9.61 4.67 15.11
N GLU A 241 -10.67 4.48 14.32
CA GLU A 241 -12.07 4.60 14.76
C GLU A 241 -12.61 3.28 15.33
N LEU A 242 -11.98 2.15 15.03
CA LEU A 242 -12.40 0.84 15.54
C LEU A 242 -12.23 0.74 17.07
N PRO A 243 -13.27 0.34 17.81
CA PRO A 243 -13.14 0.14 19.25
C PRO A 243 -12.11 -0.95 19.57
N GLY A 244 -11.28 -0.72 20.58
CA GLY A 244 -10.16 -1.61 20.94
C GLY A 244 -8.91 -1.39 20.08
N ILE A 245 -8.99 -1.59 18.75
CA ILE A 245 -7.85 -1.40 17.84
C ILE A 245 -7.37 0.04 17.90
N GLY A 246 -8.26 1.02 17.74
CA GLY A 246 -7.95 2.45 17.83
C GLY A 246 -7.27 2.82 19.15
N MET A 247 -7.72 2.22 20.27
CA MET A 247 -7.12 2.47 21.58
C MET A 247 -5.67 1.98 21.68
N ILE A 248 -5.32 0.89 20.99
CA ILE A 248 -3.96 0.33 20.97
C ILE A 248 -3.06 1.14 20.04
N ILE A 249 -3.55 1.56 18.88
CA ILE A 249 -2.72 2.20 17.86
C ILE A 249 -2.51 3.71 18.09
N LYS A 250 -3.43 4.39 18.78
CA LYS A 250 -3.30 5.81 19.12
C LYS A 250 -1.99 6.15 19.88
N PRO A 251 -1.59 5.41 20.93
CA PRO A 251 -0.28 5.58 21.57
C PRO A 251 0.91 5.33 20.63
N MET A 252 0.75 4.62 19.52
CA MET A 252 1.82 4.44 18.52
C MET A 252 1.98 5.65 17.61
N GLN A 253 1.16 6.69 17.83
CA GLN A 253 1.13 7.95 17.07
C GLN A 253 0.90 7.73 15.57
N VAL A 254 0.18 6.69 15.16
CA VAL A 254 -0.02 6.31 13.74
C VAL A 254 -0.41 7.50 12.85
N ILE A 255 0.20 7.57 11.66
CA ILE A 255 -0.15 8.54 10.62
C ILE A 255 -1.40 8.02 9.90
N ASN A 256 -2.54 8.64 10.17
CA ASN A 256 -3.82 8.26 9.57
C ASN A 256 -3.95 8.79 8.14
N VAL A 257 -4.46 7.93 7.25
CA VAL A 257 -4.73 8.25 5.85
C VAL A 257 -6.15 7.85 5.50
N GLU A 258 -6.92 8.79 4.99
CA GLU A 258 -8.19 8.50 4.32
C GLU A 258 -7.96 8.45 2.80
N ARG A 259 -8.22 7.29 2.18
CA ARG A 259 -7.90 7.06 0.77
C ARG A 259 -8.82 7.84 -0.19
N SER A 260 -10.01 8.23 0.26
CA SER A 260 -10.99 9.05 -0.45
C SER A 260 -10.64 10.55 -0.46
N SER A 261 -10.01 11.06 0.60
CA SER A 261 -9.72 12.49 0.76
C SER A 261 -8.32 12.84 0.22
N ALA A 262 -8.26 13.82 -0.69
CA ALA A 262 -7.01 14.34 -1.21
C ALA A 262 -6.26 15.15 -0.12
N GLU A 263 -6.99 15.86 0.73
CA GLU A 263 -6.48 16.62 1.86
C GLU A 263 -5.82 15.70 2.89
N SER A 264 -6.48 14.57 3.21
CA SER A 264 -5.95 13.57 4.14
C SER A 264 -4.65 12.95 3.60
N LYS A 265 -4.57 12.63 2.31
CA LYS A 265 -3.33 12.16 1.68
C LYS A 265 -2.22 13.21 1.76
N LYS A 266 -2.52 14.48 1.45
CA LYS A 266 -1.55 15.59 1.55
C LYS A 266 -1.03 15.75 2.98
N TYR A 267 -1.91 15.69 3.97
CA TYR A 267 -1.55 15.76 5.39
C TYR A 267 -0.63 14.60 5.78
N ALA A 268 -0.98 13.37 5.39
CA ALA A 268 -0.18 12.20 5.69
C ALA A 268 1.21 12.24 5.04
N LEU A 269 1.32 12.72 3.80
CA LEU A 269 2.61 12.93 3.14
C LEU A 269 3.48 13.94 3.88
N LYS A 270 2.88 15.05 4.34
CA LYS A 270 3.57 16.04 5.17
C LYS A 270 4.07 15.41 6.47
N GLU A 271 3.24 14.61 7.12
CA GLU A 271 3.59 13.97 8.39
C GLU A 271 4.67 12.88 8.23
N ILE A 272 4.61 12.08 7.17
CA ILE A 272 5.67 11.11 6.82
C ILE A 272 7.00 11.85 6.67
N LYS A 273 7.02 12.96 5.91
CA LYS A 273 8.21 13.77 5.70
C LYS A 273 8.73 14.36 7.02
N ASN A 274 7.87 14.98 7.82
CA ASN A 274 8.24 15.59 9.10
C ASN A 274 8.89 14.57 10.05
N ARG A 275 8.29 13.39 10.19
CA ARG A 275 8.78 12.36 11.12
C ARG A 275 10.04 11.66 10.63
N ALA A 276 10.14 11.43 9.33
CA ALA A 276 11.35 10.85 8.75
C ALA A 276 12.56 11.80 8.92
N MET A 277 12.34 13.11 8.83
CA MET A 277 13.40 14.12 9.04
C MET A 277 13.70 14.40 10.52
N SER A 278 12.74 14.24 11.42
CA SER A 278 12.91 14.58 12.85
C SER A 278 13.38 13.39 13.69
N ASN A 279 14.53 13.55 14.37
CA ASN A 279 15.10 12.56 15.31
C ASN A 279 14.26 12.30 16.56
N GLU A 280 13.13 12.99 16.72
CA GLU A 280 12.24 12.80 17.85
C GLU A 280 11.28 11.63 17.67
N PHE A 281 11.09 11.12 16.45
CA PHE A 281 10.18 10.01 16.15
C PHE A 281 10.91 8.67 16.00
N PRO A 282 10.25 7.52 16.19
CA PRO A 282 10.80 6.23 15.76
C PRO A 282 10.85 6.15 14.22
N HIS A 283 11.32 5.01 13.67
CA HIS A 283 11.23 4.76 12.23
C HIS A 283 9.81 4.95 11.72
N VAL A 284 9.67 5.50 10.51
CA VAL A 284 8.40 5.53 9.79
C VAL A 284 8.27 4.21 9.03
N MET A 285 7.21 3.46 9.29
CA MET A 285 6.95 2.17 8.63
C MET A 285 5.81 2.32 7.63
N VAL A 286 6.08 1.98 6.37
CA VAL A 286 5.10 2.06 5.29
C VAL A 286 5.03 0.73 4.55
N PHE A 287 3.82 0.26 4.28
CA PHE A 287 3.57 -0.81 3.32
C PHE A 287 3.24 -0.17 1.96
N PRO A 288 4.22 0.00 1.05
CA PRO A 288 4.03 0.81 -0.15
C PRO A 288 2.99 0.20 -1.11
N GLU A 289 2.69 -1.09 -1.02
CA GLU A 289 1.57 -1.71 -1.76
C GLU A 289 0.20 -1.06 -1.43
N GLY A 290 0.06 -0.48 -0.24
CA GLY A 290 -1.17 0.18 0.22
C GLY A 290 -2.32 -0.77 0.56
N THR A 291 -2.10 -2.09 0.43
CA THR A 291 -3.03 -3.19 0.72
C THR A 291 -2.26 -4.48 0.99
N THR A 292 -2.96 -5.55 1.40
CA THR A 292 -2.38 -6.90 1.52
C THR A 292 -2.45 -7.67 0.20
N THR A 293 -1.45 -8.52 -0.05
CA THR A 293 -1.35 -9.43 -1.19
C THR A 293 -1.00 -10.85 -0.72
N ASN A 294 -0.91 -11.80 -1.65
CA ASN A 294 -0.50 -13.17 -1.37
C ASN A 294 1.02 -13.39 -1.42
N GLY A 295 1.80 -12.33 -1.63
CA GLY A 295 3.25 -12.40 -1.68
C GLY A 295 3.82 -13.11 -2.92
N LYS A 296 2.99 -13.51 -3.90
CA LYS A 296 3.44 -14.13 -5.16
C LYS A 296 3.83 -13.12 -6.25
N ALA A 297 3.50 -11.85 -6.06
CA ALA A 297 3.93 -10.74 -6.90
C ALA A 297 3.96 -9.45 -6.08
N LEU A 298 4.85 -8.52 -6.43
CA LEU A 298 4.81 -7.16 -5.90
C LEU A 298 3.94 -6.27 -6.79
N ILE A 299 2.90 -5.70 -6.20
CA ILE A 299 2.00 -4.77 -6.88
C ILE A 299 2.60 -3.35 -6.94
N PHE A 300 1.86 -2.39 -7.48
CA PHE A 300 2.29 -1.00 -7.58
C PHE A 300 2.61 -0.39 -6.20
N PHE A 301 3.73 0.32 -6.11
CA PHE A 301 4.16 0.99 -4.88
C PHE A 301 3.69 2.45 -4.87
N GLN A 302 2.89 2.79 -3.87
CA GLN A 302 2.52 4.16 -3.54
C GLN A 302 3.76 4.95 -3.12
N LEU A 303 3.82 6.22 -3.53
CA LEU A 303 5.03 7.03 -3.41
C LEU A 303 5.30 7.59 -2.02
N GLY A 304 4.34 7.47 -1.08
CA GLY A 304 4.41 8.17 0.20
C GLY A 304 5.66 7.91 1.02
N ALA A 305 6.18 6.68 1.01
CA ALA A 305 7.43 6.32 1.69
C ALA A 305 8.68 6.95 1.07
N PHE A 306 8.61 7.33 -0.21
CA PHE A 306 9.74 7.75 -1.03
C PHE A 306 9.78 9.28 -1.23
N MET A 307 8.66 9.97 -1.01
CA MET A 307 8.55 11.44 -1.07
C MET A 307 9.56 12.20 -0.20
N PRO A 308 9.99 11.70 0.99
CA PRO A 308 11.01 12.40 1.77
C PRO A 308 12.40 12.47 1.12
N GLY A 309 12.71 11.63 0.12
CA GLY A 309 14.04 11.56 -0.49
C GLY A 309 15.13 11.10 0.49
N LEU A 310 14.76 10.32 1.50
CA LEU A 310 15.64 9.81 2.55
C LEU A 310 15.97 8.32 2.34
N PRO A 311 17.05 7.80 2.97
CA PRO A 311 17.39 6.39 2.88
C PRO A 311 16.26 5.50 3.42
N VAL A 312 16.00 4.40 2.72
CA VAL A 312 14.96 3.43 3.05
C VAL A 312 15.61 2.08 3.35
N GLN A 313 15.19 1.42 4.42
CA GLN A 313 15.49 0.00 4.62
C GLN A 313 14.29 -0.85 4.14
N PRO A 314 14.44 -1.61 3.05
CA PRO A 314 13.43 -2.57 2.65
C PRO A 314 13.51 -3.84 3.51
N VAL A 315 12.36 -4.38 3.88
CA VAL A 315 12.21 -5.64 4.59
C VAL A 315 11.27 -6.51 3.79
N VAL A 316 11.64 -7.77 3.56
CA VAL A 316 10.78 -8.72 2.86
C VAL A 316 10.27 -9.79 3.81
N LEU A 317 8.97 -9.99 3.80
CA LEU A 317 8.24 -10.98 4.60
C LEU A 317 7.85 -12.16 3.72
N ARG A 318 8.08 -13.37 4.22
CA ARG A 318 7.59 -14.62 3.63
C ARG A 318 6.84 -15.41 4.68
N TYR A 319 5.73 -16.02 4.24
CA TYR A 319 4.95 -16.96 5.04
C TYR A 319 4.98 -18.32 4.34
N PRO A 320 6.01 -19.14 4.54
CA PRO A 320 6.02 -20.50 4.02
C PRO A 320 4.85 -21.28 4.61
N TYR A 321 4.09 -21.97 3.76
CA TYR A 321 2.99 -22.80 4.21
C TYR A 321 2.84 -24.04 3.34
N VAL A 322 2.21 -25.06 3.92
CA VAL A 322 1.77 -26.27 3.19
C VAL A 322 0.25 -26.28 3.04
N HIS A 323 -0.48 -26.06 4.15
CA HIS A 323 -1.95 -26.19 4.17
C HIS A 323 -2.70 -24.89 4.51
N PHE A 324 -2.01 -23.86 4.97
CA PHE A 324 -2.63 -22.63 5.44
C PHE A 324 -1.92 -21.38 4.89
N ASP A 325 -2.54 -20.80 3.87
CA ASP A 325 -2.13 -19.51 3.31
C ASP A 325 -2.51 -18.37 4.27
N ASN A 326 -1.50 -17.63 4.74
CA ASN A 326 -1.64 -16.54 5.70
C ASN A 326 -2.06 -15.21 5.06
N SER A 327 -2.13 -15.16 3.73
CA SER A 327 -2.49 -13.95 3.01
C SER A 327 -3.92 -13.52 3.29
N TRP A 328 -4.11 -12.24 3.57
CA TRP A 328 -5.44 -11.70 3.81
C TRP A 328 -6.17 -11.46 2.50
N GLY A 329 -5.59 -10.67 1.59
CA GLY A 329 -6.09 -10.50 0.23
C GLY A 329 -7.61 -10.28 0.18
N ARG A 330 -8.33 -11.19 -0.47
CA ARG A 330 -9.81 -11.20 -0.60
C ARG A 330 -10.56 -12.02 0.46
N THR A 331 -9.85 -12.67 1.38
CA THR A 331 -10.45 -13.57 2.36
C THR A 331 -11.10 -12.81 3.52
N SER A 332 -12.13 -13.40 4.13
CA SER A 332 -12.67 -12.90 5.39
C SER A 332 -11.65 -13.02 6.53
N ILE A 333 -11.43 -11.93 7.26
CA ILE A 333 -10.50 -11.88 8.40
C ILE A 333 -10.86 -12.92 9.48
N LEU A 334 -12.14 -13.17 9.73
CA LEU A 334 -12.58 -14.13 10.74
C LEU A 334 -12.20 -15.57 10.35
N LYS A 335 -12.37 -15.92 9.06
CA LYS A 335 -11.94 -17.22 8.53
C LYS A 335 -10.43 -17.38 8.66
N LEU A 336 -9.68 -16.33 8.33
CA LEU A 336 -8.22 -16.33 8.42
C LEU A 336 -7.73 -16.47 9.87
N VAL A 337 -8.31 -15.73 10.81
CA VAL A 337 -8.01 -15.83 12.26
C VAL A 337 -8.30 -17.24 12.76
N TRP A 338 -9.48 -17.78 12.47
CA TRP A 338 -9.85 -19.13 12.87
C TRP A 338 -8.82 -20.16 12.38
N ARG A 339 -8.53 -20.17 11.08
CA ARG A 339 -7.58 -21.13 10.48
C ARG A 339 -6.16 -20.95 10.99
N MET A 340 -5.74 -19.71 11.27
CA MET A 340 -4.44 -19.41 11.86
C MET A 340 -4.31 -19.98 13.28
N LEU A 341 -5.34 -19.79 14.12
CA LEU A 341 -5.35 -20.31 15.49
C LEU A 341 -5.42 -21.84 15.54
N SER A 342 -5.98 -22.48 14.50
CA SER A 342 -6.00 -23.93 14.34
C SER A 342 -4.65 -24.53 13.91
N GLN A 343 -3.66 -23.73 13.51
CA GLN A 343 -2.32 -24.27 13.19
C GLN A 343 -1.50 -24.43 14.47
N LEU A 344 -0.86 -25.58 14.66
CA LEU A 344 0.06 -25.76 15.80
C LEU A 344 1.19 -24.74 15.74
N HIS A 345 1.76 -24.52 14.56
CA HIS A 345 2.82 -23.56 14.32
C HIS A 345 2.61 -22.86 12.97
N ASN A 346 2.85 -21.55 12.95
CA ASN A 346 2.86 -20.74 11.73
C ASN A 346 4.30 -20.27 11.48
N PHE A 347 4.74 -20.36 10.22
CA PHE A 347 6.08 -19.95 9.82
C PHE A 347 6.06 -18.50 9.33
N MET A 348 7.05 -17.74 9.78
CA MET A 348 7.32 -16.39 9.30
C MET A 348 8.82 -16.23 9.11
N GLU A 349 9.19 -15.73 7.95
CA GLU A 349 10.57 -15.40 7.62
C GLU A 349 10.65 -13.92 7.27
N VAL A 350 11.66 -13.26 7.85
CA VAL A 350 11.87 -11.84 7.75
C VAL A 350 13.30 -11.64 7.26
N GLU A 351 13.45 -10.94 6.15
CA GLU A 351 14.76 -10.61 5.61
C GLU A 351 14.90 -9.09 5.49
N TYR A 352 15.88 -8.56 6.21
CA TYR A 352 16.25 -7.15 6.16
C TYR A 352 17.23 -6.94 5.02
N LEU A 353 16.80 -6.20 4.00
CA LEU A 353 17.65 -5.89 2.85
C LEU A 353 18.61 -4.73 3.18
N PRO A 354 19.69 -4.59 2.40
CA PRO A 354 20.58 -3.43 2.51
C PRO A 354 19.82 -2.12 2.35
N VAL A 355 20.27 -1.09 3.06
CA VAL A 355 19.71 0.26 2.97
C VAL A 355 19.91 0.79 1.55
N ILE A 356 18.84 1.34 0.98
CA ILE A 356 18.88 1.94 -0.35
C ILE A 356 18.89 3.45 -0.18
N TYR A 357 19.97 4.07 -0.68
CA TYR A 357 20.14 5.52 -0.71
C TYR A 357 19.61 6.08 -2.03
N PRO A 358 18.77 7.12 -2.00
CA PRO A 358 18.32 7.79 -3.22
C PRO A 358 19.44 8.69 -3.78
N THR A 359 19.67 8.58 -5.09
CA THR A 359 20.49 9.52 -5.87
C THR A 359 19.81 10.89 -5.97
N SER A 360 20.52 11.93 -6.41
CA SER A 360 19.95 13.28 -6.58
C SER A 360 18.70 13.25 -7.50
N ARG A 361 18.77 12.55 -8.64
CA ARG A 361 17.63 12.39 -9.56
C ARG A 361 16.44 11.67 -8.92
N GLU A 362 16.70 10.67 -8.08
CA GLU A 362 15.68 9.90 -7.35
C GLU A 362 15.01 10.69 -6.23
N LYS A 363 15.70 11.68 -5.65
CA LYS A 363 15.11 12.62 -4.68
C LYS A 363 14.11 13.55 -5.36
N ASP A 364 14.42 14.00 -6.58
CA ASP A 364 13.52 14.86 -7.37
C ASP A 364 12.36 14.07 -7.99
N HIS A 365 12.59 12.79 -8.31
CA HIS A 365 11.59 11.89 -8.89
C HIS A 365 11.35 10.65 -8.00
N PRO A 366 10.51 10.76 -6.95
CA PRO A 366 10.25 9.66 -6.01
C PRO A 366 9.74 8.37 -6.67
N ALA A 367 9.12 8.46 -7.84
CA ALA A 367 8.68 7.30 -8.62
C ALA A 367 9.85 6.41 -9.09
N LEU A 368 10.99 7.02 -9.45
CA LEU A 368 12.20 6.27 -9.82
C LEU A 368 12.76 5.53 -8.61
N PHE A 369 12.78 6.20 -7.45
CA PHE A 369 13.22 5.57 -6.20
C PHE A 369 12.32 4.40 -5.81
N ALA A 370 11.00 4.58 -5.89
CA ALA A 370 10.03 3.51 -5.65
C ALA A 370 10.23 2.31 -6.61
N LYS A 371 10.47 2.57 -7.91
CA LYS A 371 10.75 1.53 -8.92
C LYS A 371 12.02 0.74 -8.57
N LYS A 372 13.10 1.43 -8.18
CA LYS A 372 14.35 0.80 -7.74
C LYS A 372 14.16 -0.06 -6.50
N VAL A 373 13.51 0.48 -5.46
CA VAL A 373 13.24 -0.26 -4.21
C VAL A 373 12.36 -1.47 -4.47
N LYS A 374 11.29 -1.33 -5.26
CA LYS A 374 10.43 -2.43 -5.68
C LYS A 374 11.21 -3.52 -6.42
N ARG A 375 12.10 -3.16 -7.36
CA ARG A 375 12.93 -4.11 -8.10
C ARG A 375 13.86 -4.90 -7.17
N VAL A 376 14.49 -4.23 -6.20
CA VAL A 376 15.35 -4.90 -5.21
C VAL A 376 14.55 -5.86 -4.34
N MET A 377 13.37 -5.45 -3.87
CA MET A 377 12.48 -6.33 -3.08
C MET A 377 11.95 -7.50 -3.90
N ALA A 378 11.55 -7.28 -5.16
CA ALA A 378 11.08 -8.32 -6.07
C ALA A 378 12.16 -9.38 -6.32
N LYS A 379 13.40 -8.95 -6.54
CA LYS A 379 14.56 -9.83 -6.68
C LYS A 379 14.82 -10.67 -5.43
N ALA A 380 14.76 -10.05 -4.24
CA ALA A 380 14.95 -10.77 -2.99
C ALA A 380 13.83 -11.79 -2.74
N LEU A 381 12.57 -11.41 -2.99
CA LEU A 381 11.41 -12.30 -2.87
C LEU A 381 11.38 -13.39 -3.96
N ASN A 382 12.12 -13.22 -5.05
CA ASN A 382 12.06 -14.03 -6.27
C ASN A 382 10.63 -14.09 -6.85
N VAL A 383 10.02 -12.91 -7.01
CA VAL A 383 8.65 -12.76 -7.52
C VAL A 383 8.57 -11.70 -8.61
N PRO A 384 7.62 -11.82 -9.56
CA PRO A 384 7.41 -10.80 -10.56
C PRO A 384 6.87 -9.51 -9.96
N SER A 385 7.12 -8.42 -10.67
CA SER A 385 6.51 -7.11 -10.41
C SER A 385 5.34 -6.90 -11.36
N THR A 386 4.17 -6.57 -10.84
CA THR A 386 2.97 -6.26 -11.64
C THR A 386 2.51 -4.82 -11.43
N SER A 387 1.67 -4.31 -12.31
CA SER A 387 1.08 -2.96 -12.15
C SER A 387 -0.32 -2.99 -11.54
N HIS A 388 -0.70 -4.10 -10.89
CA HIS A 388 -1.87 -4.16 -10.04
C HIS A 388 -1.79 -3.11 -8.93
N SER A 389 -2.94 -2.65 -8.46
CA SER A 389 -3.04 -1.71 -7.35
C SER A 389 -4.21 -2.07 -6.43
N TYR A 390 -4.34 -1.36 -5.31
CA TYR A 390 -5.52 -1.46 -4.44
C TYR A 390 -6.85 -1.28 -5.21
N SER A 391 -6.84 -0.52 -6.30
CA SER A 391 -8.01 -0.31 -7.14
C SER A 391 -8.49 -1.60 -7.81
N ASP A 392 -7.59 -2.48 -8.24
CA ASP A 392 -7.97 -3.80 -8.77
C ASP A 392 -8.68 -4.64 -7.70
N LEU A 393 -8.19 -4.60 -6.45
CA LEU A 393 -8.83 -5.29 -5.33
C LEU A 393 -10.26 -4.76 -5.10
N ILE A 394 -10.45 -3.44 -5.04
CA ILE A 394 -11.78 -2.84 -4.86
C ILE A 394 -12.72 -3.16 -6.02
N LEU A 395 -12.26 -3.05 -7.27
CA LEU A 395 -13.07 -3.42 -8.42
C LEU A 395 -13.46 -4.90 -8.36
N SER A 396 -12.55 -5.78 -7.94
CA SER A 396 -12.85 -7.21 -7.80
C SER A 396 -13.94 -7.48 -6.75
N THR A 397 -13.99 -6.71 -5.65
CA THR A 397 -15.04 -6.86 -4.63
C THR A 397 -16.41 -6.34 -5.07
N LYS A 398 -16.45 -5.45 -6.08
CA LYS A 398 -17.69 -4.95 -6.69
C LYS A 398 -18.27 -5.89 -7.74
N LEU A 399 -17.53 -6.92 -8.15
CA LEU A 399 -18.04 -7.91 -9.09
C LEU A 399 -19.13 -8.76 -8.43
N LYS A 400 -20.35 -8.75 -8.98
CA LYS A 400 -21.40 -9.71 -8.59
C LYS A 400 -20.95 -11.10 -9.03
N GLU A 401 -20.44 -11.87 -8.06
CA GLU A 401 -20.03 -13.28 -8.12
C GLU A 401 -19.70 -13.86 -9.51
N PRO A 402 -18.43 -13.86 -9.94
CA PRO A 402 -17.96 -14.92 -10.81
C PRO A 402 -17.92 -16.21 -9.98
N LYS A 403 -18.84 -17.13 -10.25
CA LYS A 403 -18.81 -18.51 -9.71
C LYS A 403 -17.58 -19.32 -10.16
N ASN A 404 -16.68 -18.73 -10.95
CA ASN A 404 -15.46 -19.37 -11.45
C ASN A 404 -14.19 -18.70 -10.90
N ASP A 405 -13.27 -19.57 -10.49
CA ASP A 405 -12.03 -19.32 -9.77
C ASP A 405 -10.94 -18.49 -10.51
N ASP A 406 -11.13 -18.14 -11.78
CA ASP A 406 -10.11 -17.48 -12.61
C ASP A 406 -10.24 -15.96 -12.65
N PHE A 407 -10.22 -15.34 -11.47
CA PHE A 407 -10.27 -13.88 -11.31
C PHE A 407 -9.06 -13.14 -11.91
N ALA A 408 -7.90 -13.81 -11.99
CA ALA A 408 -6.70 -13.27 -12.62
C ALA A 408 -6.98 -12.72 -14.03
N SER A 409 -7.83 -13.42 -14.80
CA SER A 409 -8.19 -13.06 -16.16
C SER A 409 -8.97 -11.74 -16.30
N TYR A 410 -9.60 -11.27 -15.21
CA TYR A 410 -10.42 -10.04 -15.19
C TYR A 410 -9.66 -8.83 -14.66
N MET A 411 -8.45 -9.03 -14.13
CA MET A 411 -7.63 -7.94 -13.61
C MET A 411 -6.97 -7.18 -14.78
N VAL A 412 -6.94 -5.86 -14.67
CA VAL A 412 -6.50 -4.95 -15.73
C VAL A 412 -5.23 -4.18 -15.36
N GLU A 413 -4.68 -4.43 -14.17
CA GLU A 413 -3.54 -3.70 -13.61
C GLU A 413 -3.80 -2.19 -13.55
N MET A 414 -4.66 -1.76 -12.64
CA MET A 414 -5.19 -0.39 -12.59
C MET A 414 -4.14 0.71 -12.55
N ALA A 415 -2.93 0.49 -12.00
CA ALA A 415 -1.89 1.50 -12.04
C ALA A 415 -1.32 1.72 -13.47
N LYS A 416 -1.24 0.65 -14.27
CA LYS A 416 -0.88 0.76 -15.69
C LYS A 416 -1.99 1.47 -16.46
N MET A 417 -3.25 1.20 -16.10
CA MET A 417 -4.41 1.84 -16.72
C MET A 417 -4.46 3.35 -16.47
N GLU A 418 -4.27 3.77 -15.22
CA GLU A 418 -4.23 5.18 -14.84
C GLU A 418 -3.05 5.90 -15.53
N LYS A 419 -1.88 5.25 -15.62
CA LYS A 419 -0.69 5.83 -16.27
C LYS A 419 -0.87 6.01 -17.78
N LEU A 420 -1.42 5.01 -18.47
CA LEU A 420 -1.49 5.02 -19.94
C LEU A 420 -2.74 5.72 -20.49
N PHE A 421 -3.83 5.73 -19.74
CA PHE A 421 -5.15 6.18 -20.22
C PHE A 421 -5.82 7.22 -19.31
N HIS A 422 -5.19 7.63 -18.20
CA HIS A 422 -5.73 8.61 -17.24
C HIS A 422 -7.11 8.24 -16.66
N ILE A 423 -7.45 6.95 -16.66
CA ILE A 423 -8.73 6.47 -16.15
C ILE A 423 -8.63 6.17 -14.67
N THR A 424 -9.50 6.85 -13.91
CA THR A 424 -9.54 6.73 -12.46
C THR A 424 -10.27 5.47 -12.02
N THR A 425 -10.05 5.08 -10.76
CA THR A 425 -10.78 3.96 -10.14
C THR A 425 -12.29 4.20 -10.07
N ARG A 426 -12.71 5.45 -9.86
CA ARG A 426 -14.13 5.81 -9.79
C ARG A 426 -14.82 5.63 -11.13
N GLU A 427 -14.20 6.11 -12.21
CA GLU A 427 -14.70 5.93 -13.57
C GLU A 427 -14.76 4.46 -13.95
N SER A 428 -13.71 3.70 -13.63
CA SER A 428 -13.67 2.25 -13.84
C SER A 428 -14.79 1.53 -13.11
N ALA A 429 -15.12 1.94 -11.89
CA ALA A 429 -16.22 1.35 -11.12
C ALA A 429 -17.59 1.69 -11.72
N VAL A 430 -17.82 2.93 -12.17
CA VAL A 430 -19.06 3.34 -12.85
C VAL A 430 -19.24 2.58 -14.15
N LEU A 431 -18.16 2.44 -14.93
CA LEU A 431 -18.14 1.63 -16.14
C LEU A 431 -18.50 0.18 -15.83
N LEU A 432 -17.88 -0.40 -14.80
CA LEU A 432 -18.16 -1.77 -14.38
C LEU A 432 -19.63 -1.99 -14.01
N GLU A 433 -20.23 -1.07 -13.24
CA GLU A 433 -21.65 -1.13 -12.86
C GLU A 433 -22.57 -1.04 -14.08
N LYS A 434 -22.27 -0.15 -15.04
CA LYS A 434 -23.01 -0.07 -16.31
C LYS A 434 -22.92 -1.37 -17.12
N PHE A 435 -21.74 -2.01 -17.17
CA PHE A 435 -21.58 -3.27 -17.90
C PHE A 435 -22.29 -4.43 -17.23
N GLN A 436 -22.24 -4.52 -15.90
CA GLN A 436 -23.00 -5.52 -15.16
C GLN A 436 -24.52 -5.40 -15.39
N ALA A 437 -25.02 -4.17 -15.57
CA ALA A 437 -26.42 -3.94 -15.89
C ALA A 437 -26.79 -4.35 -17.33
N LEU A 438 -25.82 -4.38 -18.25
CA LEU A 438 -26.01 -4.77 -19.65
C LEU A 438 -25.84 -6.28 -19.88
N ASP A 439 -25.16 -7.02 -19.00
CA ASP A 439 -25.05 -8.48 -19.10
C ASP A 439 -26.31 -9.18 -18.56
N THR A 440 -27.28 -9.41 -19.45
CA THR A 440 -28.52 -10.14 -19.15
C THR A 440 -28.35 -11.66 -19.12
N ASN A 441 -27.22 -12.22 -19.59
CA ASN A 441 -27.04 -13.66 -19.82
C ASN A 441 -25.98 -14.33 -18.92
N CYS A 442 -25.42 -13.62 -17.93
CA CYS A 442 -24.41 -14.15 -17.00
C CYS A 442 -23.19 -14.79 -17.71
N ARG A 443 -22.84 -14.32 -18.93
CA ARG A 443 -21.60 -14.72 -19.63
C ARG A 443 -20.46 -13.70 -19.40
N CYS A 444 -20.59 -12.94 -18.31
CA CYS A 444 -19.88 -11.72 -17.91
C CYS A 444 -18.35 -11.75 -17.84
N ALA A 445 -17.73 -12.91 -17.86
CA ALA A 445 -16.33 -13.05 -17.48
C ALA A 445 -15.36 -12.59 -18.59
N SER A 446 -15.34 -13.29 -19.74
CA SER A 446 -14.41 -12.97 -20.83
C SER A 446 -14.76 -11.66 -21.54
N ILE A 447 -16.05 -11.30 -21.55
CA ILE A 447 -16.57 -10.12 -22.23
C ILE A 447 -16.17 -8.85 -21.49
N ILE A 448 -16.21 -8.78 -20.15
CA ILE A 448 -15.84 -7.57 -19.40
C ILE A 448 -14.33 -7.28 -19.49
N SER A 449 -13.46 -8.30 -19.42
CA SER A 449 -12.00 -8.12 -19.54
C SER A 449 -11.61 -7.67 -20.96
N ASN A 450 -12.16 -8.32 -21.98
CA ASN A 450 -11.90 -7.95 -23.38
C ASN A 450 -12.55 -6.60 -23.74
N TYR A 451 -13.73 -6.28 -23.18
CA TYR A 451 -14.43 -5.04 -23.45
C TYR A 451 -13.82 -3.85 -22.70
N LEU A 452 -13.38 -3.98 -21.45
CA LEU A 452 -12.57 -2.94 -20.80
C LEU A 452 -11.33 -2.68 -21.66
N ARG A 453 -10.54 -3.70 -21.99
CA ARG A 453 -9.36 -3.56 -22.86
C ARG A 453 -9.67 -2.88 -24.20
N MET A 454 -10.83 -3.14 -24.78
CA MET A 454 -11.29 -2.57 -26.05
C MET A 454 -11.83 -1.13 -25.94
N VAL A 455 -12.65 -0.83 -24.92
CA VAL A 455 -13.12 0.54 -24.61
C VAL A 455 -11.95 1.47 -24.40
N LEU A 456 -10.89 0.96 -23.77
CA LEU A 456 -9.65 1.66 -23.51
C LEU A 456 -8.85 1.92 -24.79
N SER A 457 -8.87 1.00 -25.78
CA SER A 457 -8.29 1.26 -27.10
C SER A 457 -9.13 2.22 -27.96
N SER A 458 -10.46 2.14 -27.87
CA SER A 458 -11.38 3.02 -28.60
C SER A 458 -11.34 4.45 -28.06
N LEU A 459 -11.23 4.65 -26.75
CA LEU A 459 -11.01 5.97 -26.13
C LEU A 459 -9.70 6.62 -26.60
N ARG A 460 -8.64 5.81 -26.83
CA ARG A 460 -7.36 6.28 -27.36
C ARG A 460 -7.46 6.77 -28.80
N GLN A 461 -8.23 6.10 -29.66
CA GLN A 461 -8.51 6.56 -31.02
C GLN A 461 -9.35 7.83 -31.04
N LEU A 462 -10.34 7.92 -30.14
CA LEU A 462 -11.22 9.09 -30.07
C LEU A 462 -10.47 10.34 -29.58
N VAL A 463 -9.55 10.19 -28.62
CA VAL A 463 -8.67 11.27 -28.14
C VAL A 463 -7.60 11.63 -29.17
N SER A 464 -7.04 10.67 -29.91
CA SER A 464 -6.09 10.90 -31.02
C SER A 464 -6.71 11.53 -32.27
N LEU A 465 -8.04 11.52 -32.39
CA LEU A 465 -8.79 12.19 -33.46
C LEU A 465 -9.28 13.59 -33.03
N LEU A 466 -9.20 13.91 -31.73
CA LEU A 466 -9.64 15.18 -31.13
C LEU A 466 -8.47 16.08 -30.71
N LEU A 467 -7.24 15.55 -30.65
CA LEU A 467 -5.96 16.28 -30.56
C LEU A 467 -5.28 16.24 -31.92
#